data_AF-A0A815D909-F1
#
_entry.id   AF-A0A815D909-F1
#
_cell.length_a   1.000
_cell.length_b   1.000
_cell.length_c   1.000
_cell.angle_alpha   90.00
_cell.angle_beta   90.00
_cell.angle_gamma   90.00
#
_symmetry.space_group_name_H-M   'P 1'
#
loop_
_entity.id
_entity.type
_entity.pdbx_description
1 polymer ?
#
loop_
_entity_poly.entity_id
_entity_poly.type
_entity_poly.pdbx_seq_one_letter_code
_entity_poly.pdbx_strand_id
1 'polypeptide(L)'
;MQDLAKECSEPDIIELTNMYVASKTLQTLFEIHSNRYDQTYHDIVKEIRDAVLKRLYDYGGTKQRLSQLLDEEQQRELEQELEEERQLERPPPVKPCEPILHEEIKQLWDMHDTMMNLADFPIIFRPLPYAFMDTTFVNDCQPNNWRKNFWISTEFQRVIATKGESLNPFLRAPRWIIIYRNEQLIFLSALEANYLIGCLNSFYHKQRFEQPSTTTLRLLVPRIKRIQSIILNTPTLTIPPSIEHPNGAIPFLIPLEWLVQLFIFNGTLYFETTDEQTAYCQCLSLCPKPRTMKEEEAFENGWIAPDDFVSNPEHRQYLQIRQVCFHNNLLTFIKQIIENRNNSHAPISSHVGSIILNSLKLI
;
A
#
# COMPACT_ATOMS: atom_id res chain seq x y z
N MET A 1 -14.11 -44.95 -49.75
CA MET A 1 -14.12 -43.66 -49.01
C MET A 1 -13.64 -43.79 -47.57
N GLN A 2 -13.81 -44.92 -46.89
CA GLN A 2 -13.24 -45.12 -45.54
C GLN A 2 -11.72 -45.39 -45.55
N ASP A 3 -11.16 -45.94 -46.63
CA ASP A 3 -9.72 -46.23 -46.68
C ASP A 3 -8.86 -44.99 -46.96
N LEU A 4 -9.36 -44.02 -47.73
CA LEU A 4 -8.70 -42.72 -47.94
C LEU A 4 -8.69 -41.84 -46.68
N ALA A 5 -9.67 -42.01 -45.78
CA ALA A 5 -9.71 -41.29 -44.50
C ALA A 5 -8.67 -41.81 -43.49
N LYS A 6 -8.21 -43.06 -43.65
CA LYS A 6 -7.14 -43.66 -42.84
C LYS A 6 -5.73 -43.30 -43.31
N GLU A 7 -5.56 -42.93 -44.58
CA GLU A 7 -4.27 -42.47 -45.10
C GLU A 7 -4.04 -40.97 -44.91
N CYS A 8 -5.08 -40.19 -44.58
CA CYS A 8 -4.96 -38.76 -44.27
C CYS A 8 -4.82 -38.44 -42.77
N SER A 9 -4.73 -39.44 -41.89
CA SER A 9 -4.36 -39.20 -40.49
C SER A 9 -2.84 -39.11 -40.38
N GLU A 10 -2.33 -37.89 -40.26
CA GLU A 10 -0.93 -37.64 -39.90
C GLU A 10 -0.57 -38.43 -38.62
N PRO A 11 0.65 -38.99 -38.52
CA PRO A 11 1.10 -39.72 -37.34
C PRO A 11 1.22 -38.82 -36.08
N ASP A 12 1.06 -37.51 -36.24
CA ASP A 12 1.23 -36.49 -35.21
C ASP A 12 -0.10 -36.01 -34.60
N ILE A 13 -1.14 -36.87 -34.57
CA ILE A 13 -2.25 -36.64 -33.63
C ILE A 13 -1.75 -37.00 -32.22
N ILE A 14 -0.96 -36.08 -31.66
CA ILE A 14 -0.74 -36.01 -30.23
C ILE A 14 -2.08 -35.57 -29.65
N GLU A 15 -2.79 -36.48 -28.98
CA GLU A 15 -4.01 -36.10 -28.28
C GLU A 15 -3.71 -34.93 -27.33
N LEU A 16 -4.55 -33.88 -27.33
CA LEU A 16 -4.39 -32.73 -26.44
C LEU A 16 -4.27 -33.13 -24.96
N THR A 17 -4.87 -34.26 -24.59
CA THR A 17 -4.70 -34.91 -23.28
C THR A 17 -3.23 -35.27 -22.99
N ASN A 18 -2.46 -35.73 -23.97
CA ASN A 18 -1.04 -36.05 -23.80
C ASN A 18 -0.15 -34.80 -23.72
N MET A 19 -0.55 -33.65 -24.30
CA MET A 19 0.18 -32.38 -24.16
C MET A 19 -0.14 -31.65 -22.85
N TYR A 20 -1.40 -31.65 -22.42
CA TYR A 20 -1.87 -30.82 -21.29
C TYR A 20 -2.16 -31.60 -20.00
N VAL A 21 -2.10 -32.94 -20.02
CA VAL A 21 -2.31 -33.81 -18.84
C VAL A 21 -1.03 -34.57 -18.48
N ALA A 22 0.14 -33.90 -18.54
CA ALA A 22 1.27 -34.40 -17.76
C ALA A 22 0.91 -34.21 -16.27
N SER A 23 0.96 -35.31 -15.52
CA SER A 23 0.66 -35.36 -14.08
C SER A 23 1.31 -34.20 -13.34
N LYS A 24 0.51 -33.36 -12.68
CA LYS A 24 0.94 -32.19 -11.91
C LYS A 24 1.84 -32.63 -10.75
N THR A 25 3.15 -32.68 -10.99
CA THR A 25 4.13 -33.07 -9.98
C THR A 25 4.66 -31.82 -9.27
N LEU A 26 4.57 -31.85 -7.95
CA LEU A 26 5.24 -30.87 -7.09
C LEU A 26 6.73 -31.19 -7.12
N GLN A 27 7.52 -30.25 -7.64
CA GLN A 27 8.97 -30.35 -7.70
C GLN A 27 9.56 -29.07 -7.11
N THR A 28 10.73 -29.17 -6.51
CA THR A 28 11.48 -28.00 -6.07
C THR A 28 11.97 -27.20 -7.29
N LEU A 29 12.17 -25.89 -7.11
CA LEU A 29 12.72 -25.05 -8.19
C LEU A 29 14.05 -25.57 -8.73
N PHE A 30 14.88 -26.17 -7.87
CA PHE A 30 16.12 -26.82 -8.26
C PHE A 30 15.88 -28.01 -9.19
N GLU A 31 14.96 -28.92 -8.84
CA GLU A 31 14.62 -30.09 -9.66
C GLU A 31 14.00 -29.69 -11.00
N ILE A 32 13.10 -28.70 -11.01
CA ILE A 32 12.46 -28.19 -12.22
C ILE A 32 13.52 -27.65 -13.19
N HIS A 33 14.45 -26.83 -12.71
CA HIS A 33 15.51 -26.29 -13.55
C HIS A 33 16.49 -27.38 -14.01
N SER A 34 16.86 -28.31 -13.13
CA SER A 34 17.79 -29.39 -13.49
C SER A 34 17.23 -30.26 -14.63
N ASN A 35 15.97 -30.68 -14.52
CA ASN A 35 15.31 -31.53 -15.52
C ASN A 35 15.14 -30.85 -16.88
N ARG A 36 14.95 -29.53 -16.93
CA ARG A 36 14.78 -28.78 -18.19
C ARG A 36 16.08 -28.66 -19.00
N TYR A 37 17.22 -28.51 -18.32
CA TYR A 37 18.49 -28.29 -19.01
C TYR A 37 19.15 -29.56 -19.55
N ASP A 38 18.74 -30.75 -19.09
CA ASP A 38 19.19 -32.02 -19.67
C ASP A 38 18.76 -32.20 -21.14
N GLN A 39 17.84 -31.35 -21.64
CA GLN A 39 17.33 -31.39 -23.00
C GLN A 39 18.02 -30.42 -23.98
N THR A 40 18.89 -29.51 -23.52
CA THR A 40 19.48 -28.45 -24.38
C THR A 40 21.01 -28.48 -24.34
N TYR A 41 21.63 -28.97 -25.41
CA TYR A 41 23.08 -29.20 -25.50
C TYR A 41 23.80 -28.02 -26.17
N HIS A 42 24.30 -27.04 -25.41
CA HIS A 42 25.28 -26.03 -25.88
C HIS A 42 26.29 -25.68 -24.76
N ASP A 43 27.59 -25.84 -25.03
CA ASP A 43 28.68 -25.74 -24.04
C ASP A 43 28.86 -24.35 -23.40
N ILE A 44 28.45 -23.27 -24.07
CA ILE A 44 28.55 -21.88 -23.56
C ILE A 44 27.60 -21.64 -22.37
N VAL A 45 26.56 -22.48 -22.22
CA VAL A 45 25.53 -22.34 -21.18
C VAL A 45 25.94 -23.03 -19.86
N LYS A 46 27.00 -23.85 -19.87
CA LYS A 46 27.34 -24.73 -18.74
C LYS A 46 27.78 -23.98 -17.48
N GLU A 47 28.60 -22.94 -17.62
CA GLU A 47 29.09 -22.16 -16.48
C GLU A 47 27.97 -21.32 -15.83
N ILE A 48 27.10 -20.74 -16.67
CA ILE A 48 25.89 -20.02 -16.22
C ILE A 48 24.92 -20.99 -15.54
N ARG A 49 24.71 -22.19 -16.13
CA ARG A 49 23.89 -23.26 -15.56
C ARG A 49 24.37 -23.64 -14.16
N ASP A 50 25.66 -23.93 -14.02
CA ASP A 50 26.22 -24.39 -12.76
C ASP A 50 26.14 -23.29 -11.68
N ALA A 51 26.31 -22.01 -12.07
CA ALA A 51 26.10 -20.87 -11.18
C ALA A 51 24.64 -20.70 -10.73
N VAL A 52 23.68 -20.87 -11.65
CA VAL A 52 22.24 -20.78 -11.36
C VAL A 52 21.78 -21.95 -10.48
N LEU A 53 22.17 -23.18 -10.80
CA LEU A 53 21.84 -24.36 -10.01
C LEU A 53 22.39 -24.27 -8.58
N LYS A 54 23.63 -23.80 -8.44
CA LYS A 54 24.23 -23.56 -7.13
C LYS A 54 23.44 -22.53 -6.33
N ARG A 55 23.05 -21.41 -6.95
CA ARG A 55 22.26 -20.37 -6.28
C ARG A 55 20.85 -20.85 -5.91
N LEU A 56 20.23 -21.67 -6.75
CA LEU A 56 18.93 -22.27 -6.45
C LEU A 56 19.02 -23.30 -5.32
N TYR A 57 20.12 -24.04 -5.22
CA TYR A 57 20.39 -24.93 -4.09
C TYR A 57 20.60 -24.14 -2.80
N ASP A 58 21.42 -23.09 -2.85
CA ASP A 58 21.80 -22.30 -1.67
C ASP A 58 20.63 -21.44 -1.13
N TYR A 59 19.76 -20.92 -2.01
CA TYR A 59 18.76 -19.91 -1.65
C TYR A 59 17.31 -20.25 -2.06
N GLY A 60 17.09 -21.25 -2.90
CA GLY A 60 15.75 -21.62 -3.40
C GLY A 60 14.85 -22.26 -2.35
N GLY A 61 15.43 -22.82 -1.29
CA GLY A 61 14.73 -23.48 -0.20
C GLY A 61 13.92 -24.70 -0.65
N THR A 62 13.07 -25.24 0.25
CA THR A 62 12.19 -26.39 -0.03
C THR A 62 10.91 -26.02 -0.79
N LYS A 63 10.86 -24.84 -1.42
CA LYS A 63 9.65 -24.36 -2.09
C LYS A 63 9.36 -25.22 -3.31
N GLN A 64 8.25 -25.95 -3.24
CA GLN A 64 7.74 -26.75 -4.34
C GLN A 64 6.80 -25.91 -5.20
N ARG A 65 6.97 -26.00 -6.50
CA ARG A 65 6.07 -25.44 -7.52
C ARG A 65 5.63 -26.57 -8.44
N LEU A 66 4.49 -26.36 -9.09
CA LEU A 66 4.11 -27.23 -10.21
C LEU A 66 5.04 -26.91 -11.37
N SER A 67 5.71 -27.92 -11.91
CA SER A 67 6.69 -27.79 -13.00
C SER A 67 6.12 -27.07 -14.24
N GLN A 68 4.81 -27.20 -14.49
CA GLN A 68 4.09 -26.57 -15.60
C GLN A 68 3.74 -25.09 -15.40
N LEU A 69 3.70 -24.58 -14.16
CA LEU A 69 3.37 -23.16 -13.92
C LEU A 69 4.44 -22.23 -14.51
N LEU A 70 5.70 -22.67 -14.55
CA LEU A 70 6.78 -21.92 -15.21
C LEU A 70 6.59 -21.91 -16.73
N ASP A 71 6.04 -22.96 -17.33
CA ASP A 71 5.77 -23.00 -18.78
C ASP A 71 4.56 -22.13 -19.14
N GLU A 72 3.52 -22.12 -18.30
CA GLU A 72 2.39 -21.19 -18.45
C GLU A 72 2.84 -19.73 -18.28
N GLU A 73 3.75 -19.44 -17.35
CA GLU A 73 4.26 -18.08 -17.11
C GLU A 73 5.19 -17.62 -18.24
N GLN A 74 6.02 -18.52 -18.78
CA GLN A 74 6.82 -18.28 -19.99
C GLN A 74 5.96 -18.18 -21.26
N GLN A 75 4.87 -18.95 -21.37
CA GLN A 75 3.91 -18.82 -22.46
C GLN A 75 3.08 -17.55 -22.33
N ARG A 76 2.80 -17.06 -21.12
CA ARG A 76 2.16 -15.76 -20.90
C ARG A 76 3.07 -14.59 -21.31
N GLU A 77 4.39 -14.75 -21.29
CA GLU A 77 5.34 -13.77 -21.86
C GLU A 77 5.38 -13.81 -23.40
N LEU A 78 4.96 -14.93 -24.02
CA LEU A 78 5.02 -15.17 -25.47
C LEU A 78 3.66 -15.02 -26.17
N GLU A 79 2.56 -15.20 -25.43
CA GLU A 79 1.22 -14.78 -25.81
C GLU A 79 1.24 -13.26 -25.93
N GLN A 80 1.28 -12.82 -27.18
CA GLN A 80 1.07 -11.46 -27.64
C GLN A 80 0.24 -10.67 -26.62
N GLU A 81 0.86 -9.69 -25.97
CA GLU A 81 0.12 -8.66 -25.25
C GLU A 81 -0.84 -8.06 -26.29
N LEU A 82 -2.10 -8.51 -26.27
CA LEU A 82 -3.19 -7.81 -26.92
C LEU A 82 -3.27 -6.50 -26.15
N GLU A 83 -2.50 -5.50 -26.58
CA GLU A 83 -2.66 -4.11 -26.21
C GLU A 83 -4.08 -3.72 -26.64
N GLU A 84 -5.06 -4.00 -25.78
CA GLU A 84 -6.33 -3.30 -25.83
C GLU A 84 -5.97 -1.82 -25.68
N GLU A 85 -6.03 -1.07 -26.77
CA GLU A 85 -5.99 0.40 -26.75
C GLU A 85 -7.22 0.88 -25.97
N ARG A 86 -7.11 0.83 -24.64
CA ARG A 86 -8.05 1.50 -23.76
C ARG A 86 -7.90 2.98 -24.04
N GLN A 87 -8.98 3.60 -24.53
CA GLN A 87 -9.09 5.05 -24.56
C GLN A 87 -9.07 5.56 -23.11
N LEU A 88 -7.86 5.74 -22.58
CA LEU A 88 -7.64 6.40 -21.31
C LEU A 88 -7.78 7.89 -21.57
N GLU A 89 -8.88 8.49 -21.12
CA GLU A 89 -8.98 9.93 -20.98
C GLU A 89 -7.87 10.38 -20.02
N ARG A 90 -6.82 10.97 -20.59
CA ARG A 90 -5.72 11.52 -19.80
C ARG A 90 -6.17 12.84 -19.18
N PRO A 91 -5.75 13.14 -17.95
CA PRO A 91 -5.92 14.47 -17.39
C PRO A 91 -5.40 15.54 -18.36
N PRO A 92 -5.98 16.75 -18.35
CA PRO A 92 -5.51 17.84 -19.21
C PRO A 92 -4.02 18.13 -18.99
N PRO A 93 -3.31 18.60 -20.02
CA PRO A 93 -1.90 18.95 -19.88
C PRO A 93 -1.73 20.16 -18.96
N VAL A 94 -1.03 19.97 -17.84
CA VAL A 94 -0.75 21.02 -16.84
C VAL A 94 0.75 21.26 -16.70
N LYS A 95 1.13 22.48 -16.30
CA LYS A 95 2.54 22.80 -16.04
C LYS A 95 2.93 22.37 -14.63
N PRO A 96 3.97 21.53 -14.44
CA PRO A 96 4.44 21.15 -13.12
C PRO A 96 5.10 22.34 -12.40
N CYS A 97 5.02 22.35 -11.08
CA CYS A 97 5.78 23.28 -10.25
C CYS A 97 7.27 22.92 -10.22
N GLU A 98 8.13 23.93 -10.13
CA GLU A 98 9.54 23.71 -9.81
C GLU A 98 9.67 23.29 -8.34
N PRO A 99 10.36 22.17 -8.05
CA PRO A 99 10.49 21.70 -6.69
C PRO A 99 11.55 22.52 -5.93
N ILE A 100 11.27 22.82 -4.66
CA ILE A 100 12.10 23.66 -3.78
C ILE A 100 12.42 22.87 -2.53
N LEU A 101 13.69 22.82 -2.13
CA LEU A 101 14.09 22.22 -0.86
C LEU A 101 14.25 23.29 0.21
N HIS A 102 13.28 23.38 1.13
CA HIS A 102 13.27 24.35 2.23
C HIS A 102 14.31 24.02 3.31
N GLU A 103 14.89 25.05 3.95
CA GLU A 103 15.94 24.86 4.98
C GLU A 103 15.41 24.16 6.23
N GLU A 104 14.16 24.42 6.61
CA GLU A 104 13.49 23.81 7.76
C GLU A 104 13.37 22.28 7.57
N ILE A 105 13.12 21.82 6.34
CA ILE A 105 13.11 20.40 6.00
C ILE A 105 14.52 19.81 6.17
N LYS A 106 15.56 20.57 5.78
CA LYS A 106 16.94 20.15 5.96
C LYS A 106 17.34 20.06 7.43
N GLN A 107 16.63 20.70 8.35
CA GLN A 107 16.92 20.61 9.79
C GLN A 107 16.28 19.39 10.46
N LEU A 108 15.33 18.71 9.79
CA LEU A 108 14.61 17.57 10.39
C LEU A 108 15.51 16.38 10.75
N TRP A 109 16.66 16.22 10.11
CA TRP A 109 17.61 15.14 10.47
C TRP A 109 18.40 15.45 11.74
N ASP A 110 18.47 16.72 12.17
CA ASP A 110 19.23 17.09 13.35
C ASP A 110 18.51 16.64 14.62
N MET A 111 19.12 15.65 15.29
CA MET A 111 18.59 15.06 16.52
C MET A 111 19.14 15.72 17.80
N HIS A 112 20.10 16.64 17.69
CA HIS A 112 20.73 17.29 18.85
C HIS A 112 20.08 18.62 19.22
N ASP A 113 19.53 19.32 18.24
CA ASP A 113 18.87 20.58 18.49
C ASP A 113 17.51 20.39 19.19
N THR A 114 17.03 21.48 19.80
CA THR A 114 15.70 21.58 20.38
C THR A 114 14.66 21.20 19.32
N MET A 115 13.67 20.41 19.71
CA MET A 115 12.59 20.01 18.79
C MET A 115 11.98 21.24 18.13
N MET A 116 12.02 21.29 16.81
CA MET A 116 11.38 22.33 16.03
C MET A 116 9.87 22.23 16.20
N ASN A 117 9.24 23.32 16.63
CA ASN A 117 7.79 23.41 16.61
C ASN A 117 7.32 23.71 15.18
N LEU A 118 6.80 22.69 14.49
CA LEU A 118 6.34 22.80 13.10
C LEU A 118 5.27 23.89 12.90
N ALA A 119 4.48 24.17 13.93
CA ALA A 119 3.45 25.21 13.87
C ALA A 119 4.02 26.63 13.70
N ASP A 120 5.29 26.85 14.06
CA ASP A 120 5.98 28.14 13.91
C ASP A 120 6.40 28.40 12.45
N PHE A 121 6.37 27.37 11.60
CA PHE A 121 6.72 27.43 10.17
C PHE A 121 5.53 27.06 9.28
N PRO A 122 4.40 27.77 9.36
CA PRO A 122 3.17 27.42 8.65
C PRO A 122 3.30 27.53 7.13
N ILE A 123 4.33 28.21 6.62
CA ILE A 123 4.59 28.31 5.18
C ILE A 123 5.17 26.98 4.65
N ILE A 124 5.85 26.20 5.49
CA ILE A 124 6.56 24.97 5.12
C ILE A 124 5.79 23.73 5.56
N PHE A 125 5.27 23.75 6.79
CA PHE A 125 4.51 22.65 7.34
C PHE A 125 3.03 23.02 7.44
N ARG A 126 2.19 22.19 6.85
CA ARG A 126 0.74 22.34 6.90
C ARG A 126 0.10 21.11 7.54
N PRO A 127 -1.04 21.23 8.23
CA PRO A 127 -1.81 20.06 8.65
C PRO A 127 -2.18 19.17 7.45
N LEU A 128 -2.27 17.85 7.67
CA LEU A 128 -2.58 16.87 6.62
C LEU A 128 -3.75 17.23 5.66
N PRO A 129 -4.89 17.75 6.12
CA PRO A 129 -6.01 18.09 5.23
C PRO A 129 -5.67 19.07 4.12
N TYR A 130 -4.62 19.89 4.28
CA TYR A 130 -4.15 20.80 3.23
C TYR A 130 -3.68 20.07 1.97
N ALA A 131 -3.43 18.76 2.04
CA ALA A 131 -3.16 17.94 0.86
C ALA A 131 -4.32 17.94 -0.13
N PHE A 132 -5.54 18.20 0.35
CA PHE A 132 -6.76 18.29 -0.45
C PHE A 132 -7.14 19.73 -0.81
N MET A 133 -6.31 20.72 -0.46
CA MET A 133 -6.58 22.10 -0.86
C MET A 133 -6.62 22.21 -2.39
N ASP A 134 -7.52 23.04 -2.91
CA ASP A 134 -7.74 23.24 -4.36
C ASP A 134 -8.26 21.99 -5.10
N THR A 135 -8.74 20.98 -4.37
CA THR A 135 -9.36 19.76 -4.93
C THR A 135 -10.84 19.69 -4.54
N THR A 136 -11.63 18.84 -5.20
CA THR A 136 -13.05 18.68 -4.81
C THR A 136 -13.21 18.00 -3.45
N PHE A 137 -12.17 17.30 -2.99
CA PHE A 137 -12.14 16.59 -1.71
C PHE A 137 -12.20 17.52 -0.50
N VAL A 138 -11.86 18.81 -0.66
CA VAL A 138 -11.79 19.77 0.46
C VAL A 138 -13.12 19.90 1.22
N ASN A 139 -14.24 19.72 0.52
CA ASN A 139 -15.58 19.85 1.11
C ASN A 139 -15.94 18.65 1.99
N ASP A 140 -15.45 17.47 1.64
CA ASP A 140 -15.85 16.21 2.26
C ASP A 140 -14.79 15.68 3.24
N CYS A 141 -13.57 16.19 3.23
CA CYS A 141 -12.44 15.63 4.00
C CYS A 141 -12.46 15.91 5.51
N GLN A 142 -13.40 16.72 6.02
CA GLN A 142 -13.51 17.11 7.45
C GLN A 142 -12.16 17.55 8.06
N PRO A 143 -11.62 18.74 7.68
CA PRO A 143 -10.23 19.12 7.98
C PRO A 143 -9.88 19.12 9.48
N ASN A 144 -10.84 19.42 10.36
CA ASN A 144 -10.61 19.49 11.80
C ASN A 144 -10.54 18.13 12.52
N ASN A 145 -10.84 17.04 11.81
CA ASN A 145 -10.99 15.70 12.38
C ASN A 145 -9.74 14.81 12.22
N TRP A 146 -8.81 15.24 11.38
CA TRP A 146 -7.51 14.57 11.24
C TRP A 146 -6.66 14.79 12.49
N ARG A 147 -5.76 13.83 12.77
CA ARG A 147 -4.83 13.94 13.89
C ARG A 147 -3.97 15.20 13.77
N LYS A 148 -3.85 15.95 14.88
CA LYS A 148 -3.11 17.21 14.96
C LYS A 148 -1.60 17.06 14.72
N ASN A 149 -1.06 15.87 14.91
CA ASN A 149 0.35 15.57 14.69
C ASN A 149 0.64 15.07 13.27
N PHE A 150 -0.34 15.10 12.37
CA PHE A 150 -0.14 14.80 10.95
C PHE A 150 0.05 16.08 10.15
N TRP A 151 1.19 16.14 9.49
CA TRP A 151 1.66 17.28 8.74
C TRP A 151 2.03 16.87 7.32
N ILE A 152 2.08 17.84 6.43
CA ILE A 152 2.61 17.72 5.07
C ILE A 152 3.63 18.84 4.87
N SER A 153 4.64 18.61 4.04
CA SER A 153 5.44 19.71 3.50
C SER A 153 4.66 20.47 2.44
N THR A 154 4.97 21.76 2.25
CA THR A 154 4.40 22.54 1.15
C THR A 154 4.77 21.95 -0.22
N GLU A 155 5.96 21.36 -0.35
CA GLU A 155 6.35 20.63 -1.56
C GLU A 155 5.47 19.42 -1.83
N PHE A 156 4.99 18.73 -0.79
CA PHE A 156 4.09 17.59 -0.94
C PHE A 156 2.79 18.00 -1.67
N GLN A 157 2.22 19.15 -1.30
CA GLN A 157 1.03 19.70 -1.94
C GLN A 157 1.35 20.34 -3.31
N ARG A 158 2.48 21.04 -3.45
CA ARG A 158 2.80 21.83 -4.63
C ARG A 158 3.24 20.95 -5.82
N VAL A 159 2.26 20.39 -6.52
CA VAL A 159 2.50 19.54 -7.71
C VAL A 159 2.42 20.35 -9.00
N ILE A 160 1.42 21.21 -9.14
CA ILE A 160 1.14 21.91 -10.39
C ILE A 160 1.13 23.44 -10.23
N ALA A 161 1.50 24.16 -11.28
CA ALA A 161 1.58 25.63 -11.30
C ALA A 161 0.31 26.28 -11.85
N THR A 162 -0.41 25.58 -12.72
CA THR A 162 -1.64 26.08 -13.36
C THR A 162 -2.79 26.13 -12.34
N LYS A 163 -3.51 27.24 -12.29
CA LYS A 163 -4.72 27.40 -11.45
C LYS A 163 -5.96 27.22 -12.32
N GLY A 164 -6.98 26.53 -11.83
CA GLY A 164 -8.34 26.56 -12.40
C GLY A 164 -8.96 25.22 -12.81
N GLU A 165 -8.20 24.13 -12.86
CA GLU A 165 -8.75 22.78 -13.06
C GLU A 165 -8.87 22.02 -11.73
N SER A 166 -9.74 21.01 -11.68
CA SER A 166 -9.82 20.12 -10.52
C SER A 166 -8.50 19.38 -10.35
N LEU A 167 -7.81 19.62 -9.23
CA LEU A 167 -6.48 19.04 -8.98
C LEU A 167 -6.52 17.60 -8.51
N ASN A 168 -7.70 16.98 -8.49
CA ASN A 168 -7.89 15.60 -8.04
C ASN A 168 -6.89 14.64 -8.69
N PRO A 169 -6.75 14.58 -10.04
CA PRO A 169 -5.85 13.61 -10.68
C PRO A 169 -4.37 13.86 -10.37
N PHE A 170 -4.03 15.06 -9.91
CA PHE A 170 -2.67 15.48 -9.61
C PHE A 170 -2.34 15.38 -8.11
N LEU A 171 -3.24 14.84 -7.28
CA LEU A 171 -2.95 14.54 -5.89
C LEU A 171 -1.73 13.62 -5.79
N ARG A 172 -0.73 14.07 -5.02
CA ARG A 172 0.48 13.29 -4.82
C ARG A 172 0.18 12.02 -3.99
N ALA A 173 0.71 10.90 -4.45
CA ALA A 173 0.71 9.65 -3.68
C ALA A 173 1.57 9.82 -2.40
N PRO A 174 1.05 9.48 -1.21
CA PRO A 174 1.72 9.75 0.06
C PRO A 174 2.68 8.61 0.37
N ARG A 175 3.84 8.63 -0.29
CA ARG A 175 4.83 7.55 -0.21
C ARG A 175 5.83 7.74 0.92
N TRP A 176 6.33 8.95 1.10
CA TRP A 176 7.41 9.22 2.04
C TRP A 176 6.89 9.91 3.28
N ILE A 177 7.18 9.32 4.43
CA ILE A 177 6.79 9.83 5.74
C ILE A 177 8.04 9.95 6.58
N ILE A 178 8.28 11.13 7.15
CA ILE A 178 9.20 11.27 8.26
C ILE A 178 8.41 11.25 9.56
N ILE A 179 8.79 10.35 10.46
CA ILE A 179 8.40 10.39 11.86
C ILE A 179 9.44 11.25 12.55
N TYR A 180 9.08 12.46 12.92
CA TYR A 180 9.94 13.40 13.61
C TYR A 180 9.75 13.25 15.12
N ARG A 181 10.85 12.97 15.82
CA ARG A 181 10.91 12.80 17.28
C ARG A 181 9.90 11.82 17.88
N ASN A 182 9.48 10.79 17.12
CA ASN A 182 8.44 9.83 17.51
C ASN A 182 7.07 10.45 17.87
N GLU A 183 6.86 11.72 17.56
CA GLU A 183 5.65 12.46 17.95
C GLU A 183 4.86 12.95 16.74
N GLN A 184 5.56 13.37 15.68
CA GLN A 184 4.96 14.03 14.53
C GLN A 184 5.20 13.23 13.27
N LEU A 185 4.17 13.17 12.41
CA LEU A 185 4.22 12.49 11.13
C LEU A 185 4.15 13.55 10.04
N ILE A 186 5.16 13.63 9.19
CA ILE A 186 5.22 14.61 8.11
C ILE A 186 5.33 13.89 6.77
N PHE A 187 4.39 14.14 5.86
CA PHE A 187 4.47 13.66 4.49
C PHE A 187 5.37 14.56 3.65
N LEU A 188 6.23 13.93 2.86
CA LEU A 188 7.27 14.60 2.10
C LEU A 188 7.16 14.33 0.60
N SER A 189 7.68 15.26 -0.19
CA SER A 189 8.01 15.03 -1.59
C SER A 189 9.16 14.03 -1.74
N ALA A 190 9.28 13.44 -2.94
CA ALA A 190 10.41 12.57 -3.25
C ALA A 190 11.77 13.30 -3.20
N LEU A 191 11.80 14.59 -3.57
CA LEU A 191 13.02 15.42 -3.49
C LEU A 191 13.49 15.59 -2.04
N GLU A 192 12.57 16.00 -1.16
CA GLU A 192 12.85 16.18 0.27
C GLU A 192 13.26 14.87 0.94
N ALA A 193 12.54 13.78 0.64
CA ALA A 193 12.87 12.46 1.13
C ALA A 193 14.28 12.05 0.70
N ASN A 194 14.64 12.22 -0.58
CA ASN A 194 15.96 11.87 -1.09
C ASN A 194 17.10 12.63 -0.39
N TYR A 195 16.91 13.92 -0.12
CA TYR A 195 17.86 14.70 0.68
C TYR A 195 18.02 14.10 2.09
N LEU A 196 16.91 13.85 2.77
CA LEU A 196 16.90 13.34 4.15
C LEU A 196 17.49 11.93 4.27
N ILE A 197 17.32 11.06 3.27
CA ILE A 197 17.97 9.74 3.23
C ILE A 197 19.48 9.87 3.41
N GLY A 198 20.11 10.78 2.65
CA GLY A 198 21.55 11.02 2.72
C GLY A 198 21.99 11.54 4.08
N CYS A 199 21.27 12.52 4.61
CA CYS A 199 21.58 13.15 5.90
C CYS A 199 21.40 12.17 7.07
N LEU A 200 20.27 11.48 7.16
CA LEU A 200 19.97 10.52 8.22
C LEU A 200 20.95 9.35 8.23
N ASN A 201 21.31 8.81 7.05
CA ASN A 201 22.31 7.74 6.97
C ASN A 201 23.70 8.24 7.36
N SER A 202 24.13 9.41 6.88
CA SER A 202 25.42 9.98 7.25
C SER A 202 25.53 10.21 8.77
N PHE A 203 24.47 10.75 9.35
CA PHE A 203 24.37 11.01 10.78
C PHE A 203 24.43 9.70 11.59
N TYR A 204 23.63 8.69 11.21
CA TYR A 204 23.62 7.38 11.83
C TYR A 204 24.98 6.69 11.84
N HIS A 205 25.69 6.69 10.69
CA HIS A 205 27.02 6.08 10.60
C HIS A 205 28.09 6.80 11.40
N LYS A 206 28.01 8.14 11.51
CA LYS A 206 28.99 8.93 12.28
C LYS A 206 28.83 8.75 13.78
N GLN A 207 27.60 8.59 14.27
CA GLN A 207 27.33 8.72 15.71
C GLN A 207 27.21 7.41 16.49
N ARG A 208 27.38 6.22 15.86
CA ARG A 208 27.33 4.90 16.55
C ARG A 208 26.28 4.88 17.68
N PHE A 209 25.05 5.22 17.33
CA PHE A 209 23.99 5.39 18.31
C PHE A 209 23.83 4.14 19.19
N GLU A 210 23.84 4.34 20.51
CA GLU A 210 23.46 3.30 21.49
C GLU A 210 21.93 3.12 21.59
N GLN A 211 21.16 4.06 21.00
CA GLN A 211 19.70 4.11 21.05
C GLN A 211 19.08 4.29 19.65
N PRO A 212 17.85 3.81 19.42
CA PRO A 212 17.18 3.98 18.14
C PRO A 212 16.94 5.47 17.84
N SER A 213 17.04 5.82 16.55
CA SER A 213 16.81 7.20 16.11
C SER A 213 15.38 7.63 16.41
N THR A 214 15.25 8.82 17.02
CA THR A 214 13.93 9.42 17.32
C THR A 214 13.30 10.03 16.07
N THR A 215 14.09 10.33 15.05
CA THR A 215 13.61 10.73 13.74
C THR A 215 13.90 9.63 12.72
N THR A 216 12.86 9.15 12.05
CA THR A 216 12.98 8.09 11.02
C THR A 216 12.18 8.43 9.78
N LEU A 217 12.78 8.23 8.61
CA LEU A 217 12.08 8.26 7.33
C LEU A 217 11.60 6.84 6.99
N ARG A 218 10.35 6.73 6.57
CA ARG A 218 9.66 5.46 6.31
C ARG A 218 8.83 5.54 5.04
N LEU A 219 8.65 4.39 4.40
CA LEU A 219 7.84 4.25 3.21
C LEU A 219 6.40 3.85 3.59
N LEU A 220 5.42 4.53 3.03
CA LEU A 220 4.01 4.18 3.08
C LEU A 220 3.56 3.68 1.71
N VAL A 221 3.02 2.46 1.69
CA VAL A 221 2.45 1.82 0.50
C VAL A 221 1.03 1.36 0.83
N PRO A 222 0.02 1.67 -0.02
CA PRO A 222 -1.33 1.20 0.21
C PRO A 222 -1.40 -0.31 -0.02
N ARG A 223 -2.19 -1.02 0.80
CA ARG A 223 -2.46 -2.44 0.58
C ARG A 223 -3.58 -2.57 -0.45
N ILE A 224 -3.21 -2.79 -1.70
CA ILE A 224 -4.09 -2.98 -2.84
C ILE A 224 -4.37 -4.49 -3.06
N LYS A 225 -3.53 -5.37 -2.50
CA LYS A 225 -3.71 -6.83 -2.56
C LYS A 225 -3.75 -7.43 -1.16
N ARG A 226 -4.51 -8.53 -0.98
CA ARG A 226 -4.66 -9.22 0.32
C ARG A 226 -3.35 -9.68 0.95
N ILE A 227 -2.37 -10.08 0.13
CA ILE A 227 -1.08 -10.62 0.60
C ILE A 227 -0.02 -9.54 0.91
N GLN A 228 -0.36 -8.26 0.78
CA GLN A 228 0.58 -7.18 1.07
C GLN A 228 0.54 -6.83 2.56
N SER A 229 1.67 -6.94 3.25
CA SER A 229 1.83 -6.42 4.61
C SER A 229 2.18 -4.93 4.60
N ILE A 230 1.93 -4.25 5.73
CA ILE A 230 2.33 -2.86 5.90
C ILE A 230 3.83 -2.76 6.16
N ILE A 231 4.55 -2.02 5.32
CA ILE A 231 6.00 -1.82 5.44
C ILE A 231 6.37 -0.69 6.42
N LEU A 232 5.40 0.14 6.80
CA LEU A 232 5.62 1.37 7.55
C LEU A 232 6.17 1.13 8.96
N ASN A 233 5.86 -0.02 9.56
CA ASN A 233 6.34 -0.43 10.87
C ASN A 233 7.45 -1.49 10.78
N THR A 234 7.99 -1.78 9.60
CA THR A 234 9.09 -2.74 9.42
C THR A 234 10.42 -2.07 9.77
N PRO A 235 11.07 -2.38 10.91
CA PRO A 235 12.20 -1.60 11.40
C PRO A 235 13.42 -1.64 10.47
N THR A 236 13.63 -2.74 9.76
CA THR A 236 14.72 -2.91 8.76
C THR A 236 14.53 -2.07 7.50
N LEU A 237 13.32 -1.56 7.25
CA LEU A 237 12.99 -0.70 6.10
C LEU A 237 12.88 0.78 6.49
N THR A 238 13.20 1.12 7.74
CA THR A 238 13.27 2.50 8.21
C THR A 238 14.64 3.10 7.94
N ILE A 239 14.70 4.43 7.80
CA ILE A 239 15.94 5.17 7.55
C ILE A 239 16.11 6.22 8.66
N PRO A 240 17.14 6.12 9.50
CA PRO A 240 18.07 4.99 9.56
C PRO A 240 17.39 3.72 10.09
N PRO A 241 17.95 2.51 9.85
CA PRO A 241 17.37 1.27 10.33
C PRO A 241 17.32 1.23 11.85
N SER A 242 16.13 1.08 12.41
CA SER A 242 15.92 0.90 13.85
C SER A 242 16.00 -0.58 14.22
N ILE A 243 17.21 -1.11 14.37
CA ILE A 243 17.43 -2.51 14.79
C ILE A 243 17.29 -2.59 16.31
N GLU A 244 16.70 -3.67 16.83
CA GLU A 244 16.64 -3.93 18.27
C GLU A 244 18.07 -3.95 18.85
N HIS A 245 18.35 -3.00 19.73
CA HIS A 245 19.65 -2.94 20.39
C HIS A 245 19.74 -4.01 21.48
N PRO A 246 20.92 -4.58 21.75
CA PRO A 246 21.15 -5.56 22.82
C PRO A 246 20.67 -5.08 24.20
N ASN A 247 20.56 -3.77 24.37
CA ASN A 247 20.21 -3.07 25.59
C ASN A 247 18.68 -2.96 25.80
N GLY A 248 17.87 -3.57 24.92
CA GLY A 248 16.41 -3.61 25.03
C GLY A 248 15.68 -2.38 24.49
N ALA A 249 16.34 -1.53 23.69
CA ALA A 249 15.70 -0.35 23.12
C ALA A 249 14.77 -0.75 21.95
N ILE A 250 13.48 -0.44 22.09
CA ILE A 250 12.41 -0.84 21.17
C ILE A 250 12.21 0.24 20.10
N PRO A 251 12.13 -0.11 18.80
CA PRO A 251 11.82 0.84 17.74
C PRO A 251 10.43 1.45 17.94
N PHE A 252 10.27 2.73 17.60
CA PHE A 252 8.95 3.37 17.63
C PHE A 252 8.02 2.75 16.60
N LEU A 253 6.92 2.15 17.06
CA LEU A 253 5.85 1.63 16.22
C LEU A 253 4.72 2.65 16.15
N ILE A 254 4.22 2.91 14.94
CA ILE A 254 3.09 3.81 14.76
C ILE A 254 1.84 3.16 15.39
N PRO A 255 1.14 3.85 16.31
CA PRO A 255 -0.07 3.33 16.93
C PRO A 255 -1.17 3.03 15.91
N LEU A 256 -2.01 2.04 16.20
CA LEU A 256 -3.11 1.64 15.33
C LEU A 256 -4.06 2.81 15.01
N GLU A 257 -4.30 3.68 15.99
CA GLU A 257 -5.15 4.87 15.84
C GLU A 257 -4.62 5.88 14.81
N TRP A 258 -3.31 5.88 14.57
CA TRP A 258 -2.67 6.70 13.54
C TRP A 258 -2.75 5.96 12.20
N LEU A 259 -2.43 4.66 12.20
CA LEU A 259 -2.47 3.83 11.00
C LEU A 259 -3.82 3.87 10.27
N VAL A 260 -4.94 3.85 10.99
CA VAL A 260 -6.28 3.89 10.35
C VAL A 260 -6.54 5.18 9.57
N GLN A 261 -6.10 6.33 10.09
CA GLN A 261 -6.19 7.58 9.34
C GLN A 261 -5.23 7.58 8.14
N LEU A 262 -4.04 6.98 8.27
CA LEU A 262 -3.14 6.79 7.13
C LEU A 262 -3.73 5.86 6.07
N PHE A 263 -4.47 4.81 6.45
CA PHE A 263 -5.16 3.91 5.52
C PHE A 263 -6.23 4.64 4.72
N ILE A 264 -7.01 5.51 5.37
CA ILE A 264 -7.99 6.38 4.71
C ILE A 264 -7.26 7.32 3.75
N PHE A 265 -6.25 8.03 4.24
CA PHE A 265 -5.53 9.03 3.44
C PHE A 265 -4.83 8.44 2.21
N ASN A 266 -4.33 7.20 2.32
CA ASN A 266 -3.57 6.52 1.27
C ASN A 266 -4.42 5.66 0.33
N GLY A 267 -5.72 5.48 0.61
CA GLY A 267 -6.59 4.65 -0.23
C GLY A 267 -6.31 3.15 -0.11
N THR A 268 -5.97 2.66 1.09
CA THR A 268 -5.77 1.23 1.35
C THR A 268 -7.07 0.43 1.15
N LEU A 269 -6.99 -0.77 0.57
CA LEU A 269 -8.13 -1.65 0.29
C LEU A 269 -8.19 -2.89 1.20
N TYR A 270 -7.04 -3.38 1.66
CA TYR A 270 -6.92 -4.57 2.48
C TYR A 270 -6.27 -4.30 3.84
N PHE A 271 -6.70 -5.06 4.85
CA PHE A 271 -6.13 -5.12 6.18
C PHE A 271 -5.52 -6.50 6.41
N GLU A 272 -4.52 -6.56 7.29
CA GLU A 272 -3.81 -7.79 7.67
C GLU A 272 -4.46 -8.43 8.89
N THR A 273 -5.04 -7.62 9.78
CA THR A 273 -5.73 -8.10 10.99
C THR A 273 -7.18 -7.60 11.07
N THR A 274 -8.00 -8.36 11.79
CA THR A 274 -9.37 -7.97 12.14
C THR A 274 -9.40 -6.72 13.03
N ASP A 275 -8.35 -6.49 13.81
CA ASP A 275 -8.18 -5.29 14.64
C ASP A 275 -8.03 -4.04 13.78
N GLU A 276 -7.22 -4.10 12.70
CA GLU A 276 -7.09 -3.00 11.75
C GLU A 276 -8.41 -2.67 11.06
N GLN A 277 -9.13 -3.71 10.62
CA GLN A 277 -10.45 -3.54 9.99
C GLN A 277 -11.46 -2.95 10.98
N THR A 278 -11.45 -3.39 12.24
CA THR A 278 -12.35 -2.89 13.28
C THR A 278 -12.03 -1.45 13.66
N ALA A 279 -10.75 -1.12 13.84
CA ALA A 279 -10.30 0.24 14.11
C ALA A 279 -10.64 1.18 12.94
N TYR A 280 -10.52 0.72 11.69
CA TYR A 280 -10.93 1.47 10.51
C TYR A 280 -12.43 1.79 10.54
N CYS A 281 -13.29 0.81 10.85
CA CYS A 281 -14.73 1.03 10.99
C CYS A 281 -15.04 2.01 12.12
N GLN A 282 -14.39 1.86 13.28
CA GLN A 282 -14.60 2.76 14.43
C GLN A 282 -14.17 4.20 14.13
N CYS A 283 -13.04 4.37 13.42
CA CYS A 283 -12.56 5.68 12.97
C CYS A 283 -13.60 6.42 12.12
N LEU A 284 -14.37 5.68 11.32
CA LEU A 284 -15.44 6.19 10.47
C LEU A 284 -16.83 6.18 11.12
N SER A 285 -16.94 5.78 12.39
CA SER A 285 -18.22 5.58 13.09
C SER A 285 -19.18 4.62 12.37
N LEU A 286 -18.66 3.54 11.79
CA LEU A 286 -19.42 2.52 11.08
C LEU A 286 -19.67 1.29 11.97
N CYS A 287 -20.85 0.67 11.83
CA CYS A 287 -21.22 -0.59 12.46
C CYS A 287 -21.65 -1.67 11.42
N PRO A 288 -20.71 -2.17 10.59
CA PRO A 288 -21.01 -3.14 9.55
C PRO A 288 -21.21 -4.55 10.08
N LYS A 289 -21.91 -5.37 9.29
CA LYS A 289 -22.14 -6.80 9.56
C LYS A 289 -20.83 -7.60 9.58
N PRO A 290 -20.76 -8.75 10.25
CA PRO A 290 -21.79 -9.34 11.11
C PRO A 290 -21.97 -8.52 12.40
N ARG A 291 -23.23 -8.25 12.74
CA ARG A 291 -23.60 -7.52 13.95
C ARG A 291 -23.88 -8.48 15.09
N THR A 292 -23.52 -8.07 16.29
CA THR A 292 -23.96 -8.71 17.54
C THR A 292 -25.46 -8.50 17.74
N MET A 293 -26.12 -9.30 18.59
CA MET A 293 -27.55 -9.12 18.90
C MET A 293 -27.87 -7.68 19.35
N LYS A 294 -26.97 -7.06 20.11
CA LYS A 294 -27.09 -5.67 20.58
C LYS A 294 -27.01 -4.65 19.44
N GLU A 295 -26.14 -4.88 18.47
CA GLU A 295 -25.99 -4.02 17.29
C GLU A 295 -27.16 -4.20 16.32
N GLU A 296 -27.71 -5.42 16.19
CA GLU A 296 -28.90 -5.66 15.37
C GLU A 296 -30.14 -4.97 15.97
N GLU A 297 -30.34 -5.06 17.28
CA GLU A 297 -31.40 -4.30 17.99
C GLU A 297 -31.24 -2.78 17.79
N ALA A 298 -30.01 -2.27 17.85
CA ALA A 298 -29.74 -0.85 17.59
C ALA A 298 -30.05 -0.46 16.13
N PHE A 299 -29.82 -1.36 15.17
CA PHE A 299 -30.19 -1.14 13.78
C PHE A 299 -31.71 -1.12 13.60
N GLU A 300 -32.44 -2.06 14.21
CA GLU A 300 -33.91 -2.09 14.20
C GLU A 300 -34.53 -0.84 14.83
N ASN A 301 -33.89 -0.31 15.89
CA ASN A 301 -34.26 0.95 16.54
C ASN A 301 -33.88 2.21 15.74
N GLY A 302 -33.25 2.06 14.56
CA GLY A 302 -32.84 3.16 13.70
C GLY A 302 -31.64 3.95 14.22
N TRP A 303 -30.85 3.40 15.15
CA TRP A 303 -29.66 4.06 15.70
C TRP A 303 -28.45 3.95 14.76
N ILE A 304 -28.45 2.92 13.91
CA ILE A 304 -27.48 2.66 12.86
C ILE A 304 -28.19 2.90 11.53
N ALA A 305 -27.62 3.77 10.68
CA ALA A 305 -28.19 4.05 9.37
C ALA A 305 -28.07 2.85 8.40
N PRO A 306 -28.81 2.82 7.28
CA PRO A 306 -28.73 1.74 6.29
C PRO A 306 -27.33 1.52 5.68
N ASP A 307 -26.48 2.55 5.70
CA ASP A 307 -25.09 2.54 5.28
C ASP A 307 -24.11 2.28 6.45
N ASP A 308 -24.63 1.76 7.56
CA ASP A 308 -23.98 1.49 8.85
C ASP A 308 -23.44 2.69 9.61
N PHE A 309 -23.67 3.91 9.14
CA PHE A 309 -23.16 5.07 9.83
C PHE A 309 -23.95 5.36 11.11
N VAL A 310 -23.22 5.52 12.21
CA VAL A 310 -23.80 5.89 13.51
C VAL A 310 -23.59 7.39 13.72
N SER A 311 -24.66 8.18 13.60
CA SER A 311 -24.56 9.65 13.67
C SER A 311 -24.49 10.18 15.10
N ASN A 312 -25.31 9.63 16.00
CA ASN A 312 -25.47 10.15 17.36
C ASN A 312 -24.33 9.68 18.28
N PRO A 313 -23.59 10.59 18.96
CA PRO A 313 -22.56 10.24 19.94
C PRO A 313 -23.02 9.29 21.06
N GLU A 314 -24.25 9.42 21.53
CA GLU A 314 -24.79 8.54 22.59
C GLU A 314 -24.94 7.10 22.09
N HIS A 315 -25.41 6.94 20.84
CA HIS A 315 -25.50 5.62 20.20
C HIS A 315 -24.12 5.03 19.97
N ARG A 316 -23.12 5.84 19.57
CA ARG A 316 -21.72 5.42 19.43
C ARG A 316 -21.17 4.88 20.76
N GLN A 317 -21.45 5.58 21.87
CA GLN A 317 -21.03 5.15 23.19
C GLN A 317 -21.72 3.84 23.60
N TYR A 318 -23.03 3.71 23.37
CA TYR A 318 -23.78 2.48 23.62
C TYR A 318 -23.23 1.28 22.84
N LEU A 319 -22.91 1.48 21.57
CA LEU A 319 -22.32 0.49 20.67
C LEU A 319 -20.81 0.27 20.89
N GLN A 320 -20.21 0.95 21.86
CA GLN A 320 -18.78 0.85 22.19
C GLN A 320 -17.85 1.21 21.01
N ILE A 321 -18.28 2.15 20.15
CA ILE A 321 -17.45 2.74 19.11
C ILE A 321 -16.52 3.77 19.78
N ARG A 322 -15.32 3.33 20.16
CA ARG A 322 -14.40 4.13 21.00
C ARG A 322 -13.47 5.04 20.20
N GLN A 323 -13.03 4.62 19.02
CA GLN A 323 -12.00 5.32 18.24
C GLN A 323 -12.60 6.24 17.16
N VAL A 324 -13.56 7.09 17.50
CA VAL A 324 -14.20 7.99 16.53
C VAL A 324 -13.21 9.06 16.06
N CYS A 325 -12.86 9.05 14.77
CA CYS A 325 -12.02 10.08 14.16
C CYS A 325 -12.87 11.17 13.53
N PHE A 326 -13.96 10.79 12.85
CA PHE A 326 -14.76 11.67 12.00
C PHE A 326 -16.20 11.76 12.48
N HIS A 327 -16.78 12.96 12.42
CA HIS A 327 -18.11 13.23 12.96
C HIS A 327 -19.22 13.00 11.93
N ASN A 328 -18.94 13.24 10.65
CA ASN A 328 -19.88 13.01 9.55
C ASN A 328 -19.48 11.77 8.74
N ASN A 329 -20.43 11.28 7.96
CA ASN A 329 -20.22 10.13 7.08
C ASN A 329 -19.23 10.47 5.96
N LEU A 330 -18.16 9.65 5.85
CA LEU A 330 -17.07 9.82 4.88
C LEU A 330 -17.10 8.81 3.73
N LEU A 331 -18.15 7.99 3.61
CA LEU A 331 -18.19 6.94 2.60
C LEU A 331 -18.03 7.50 1.18
N THR A 332 -18.62 8.65 0.88
CA THR A 332 -18.46 9.34 -0.42
C THR A 332 -17.01 9.77 -0.66
N PHE A 333 -16.40 10.44 0.33
CA PHE A 333 -15.00 10.84 0.28
C PHE A 333 -14.06 9.64 0.09
N ILE A 334 -14.30 8.54 0.80
CA ILE A 334 -13.49 7.32 0.72
C ILE A 334 -13.59 6.68 -0.67
N LYS A 335 -14.79 6.62 -1.25
CA LYS A 335 -14.98 6.10 -2.61
C LYS A 335 -14.17 6.92 -3.61
N GLN A 336 -14.30 8.24 -3.56
CA GLN A 336 -13.60 9.14 -4.47
C GLN A 336 -12.07 9.10 -4.29
N ILE A 337 -11.55 9.03 -3.06
CA ILE A 337 -10.09 9.01 -2.83
C ILE A 337 -9.47 7.69 -3.27
N ILE A 338 -10.18 6.57 -3.09
CA ILE A 338 -9.73 5.25 -3.58
C ILE A 338 -9.67 5.25 -5.10
N GLU A 339 -10.74 5.72 -5.76
CA GLU A 339 -10.80 5.81 -7.21
C GLU A 339 -9.67 6.67 -7.76
N ASN A 340 -9.43 7.82 -7.13
CA ASN A 340 -8.39 8.75 -7.53
C ASN A 340 -6.97 8.20 -7.32
N ARG A 341 -6.69 7.53 -6.19
CA ARG A 341 -5.34 7.05 -5.87
C ARG A 341 -4.99 5.73 -6.55
N ASN A 342 -5.96 4.83 -6.67
CA ASN A 342 -5.73 3.48 -7.18
C ASN A 342 -6.10 3.35 -8.66
N ASN A 343 -6.60 4.42 -9.30
CA ASN A 343 -7.14 4.40 -10.67
C ASN A 343 -8.15 3.27 -10.89
N SER A 344 -8.89 2.91 -9.83
CA SER A 344 -9.83 1.80 -9.81
C SER A 344 -10.82 1.95 -8.67
N HIS A 345 -12.05 1.48 -8.89
CA HIS A 345 -13.06 1.37 -7.85
C HIS A 345 -12.64 0.33 -6.80
N ALA A 346 -13.09 0.52 -5.55
CA ALA A 346 -12.89 -0.47 -4.50
C ALA A 346 -13.61 -1.78 -4.88
N PRO A 347 -12.90 -2.90 -5.11
CA PRO A 347 -13.55 -4.16 -5.43
C PRO A 347 -14.37 -4.64 -4.25
N ILE A 348 -15.58 -5.16 -4.47
CA ILE A 348 -16.44 -5.71 -3.41
C ILE A 348 -15.75 -6.83 -2.62
N SER A 349 -14.82 -7.55 -3.27
CA SER A 349 -13.99 -8.60 -2.66
C SER A 349 -12.86 -8.07 -1.76
N SER A 350 -12.62 -6.75 -1.75
CA SER A 350 -11.68 -6.11 -0.82
C SER A 350 -12.34 -5.81 0.52
N HIS A 351 -11.54 -5.73 1.59
CA HIS A 351 -12.08 -5.41 2.92
C HIS A 351 -12.81 -4.07 2.91
N VAL A 352 -12.17 -3.03 2.37
CA VAL A 352 -12.76 -1.68 2.33
C VAL A 352 -13.94 -1.62 1.36
N GLY A 353 -13.85 -2.25 0.18
CA GLY A 353 -14.97 -2.31 -0.75
C GLY A 353 -16.20 -3.00 -0.17
N SER A 354 -16.02 -4.11 0.55
CA SER A 354 -17.11 -4.80 1.25
C SER A 354 -17.75 -3.93 2.34
N ILE A 355 -16.95 -3.19 3.10
CA ILE A 355 -17.44 -2.26 4.14
C ILE A 355 -18.26 -1.12 3.52
N ILE A 356 -17.74 -0.43 2.49
CA ILE A 356 -18.35 0.80 1.97
C ILE A 356 -19.47 0.57 0.95
N LEU A 357 -19.58 -0.64 0.38
CA LEU A 357 -20.59 -0.99 -0.62
C LEU A 357 -21.64 -1.96 -0.08
N ASN A 358 -21.22 -2.92 0.75
CA ASN A 358 -22.08 -4.02 1.21
C ASN A 358 -22.31 -4.02 2.71
N SER A 359 -21.77 -3.05 3.45
CA SER A 359 -22.01 -2.96 4.89
C SER A 359 -21.54 -4.22 5.63
N LEU A 360 -20.43 -4.81 5.16
CA LEU A 360 -19.94 -6.12 5.58
C LEU A 360 -18.43 -6.12 5.85
N LYS A 361 -18.03 -6.65 7.00
CA LYS A 361 -16.66 -7.05 7.33
C LYS A 361 -16.39 -8.44 6.80
N LEU A 362 -15.40 -8.55 5.91
CA LEU A 362 -14.86 -9.84 5.51
C LEU A 362 -13.88 -10.32 6.59
N ILE A 363 -13.99 -11.59 6.97
CA ILE A 363 -13.15 -12.29 7.96
C ILE A 363 -11.98 -12.98 7.26
#